data_AF-A0A950AHX6-F1
#
_entry.id   AF-A0A950AHX6-F1
#
_cell.length_a   1.000
_cell.length_b   1.000
_cell.length_c   1.000
_cell.angle_alpha   90.00
_cell.angle_beta   90.00
_cell.angle_gamma   90.00
#
_symmetry.space_group_name_H-M   'P 1'
#
loop_
_entity.id
_entity.type
_entity.pdbx_description
1 polymer ?
#
loop_
_entity_poly.entity_id
_entity_poly.type
_entity_poly.pdbx_seq_one_letter_code
_entity_poly.pdbx_strand_id
1 'polypeptide(L)'
;MAEKTLKNSNKLGSVEAKWYGARHCYRVWVPARLSETGKSCRRFFETKEQAQKFIFETKRNGSVELAELAVEEEHVLGVIRQSERYEPRLLLEAWRRFESEGTGNGSNLTVQQLCERFLARQIAERRSSQTLADDRWRLNGFSRRMGQSRAAAVKRSDILGYLEAIPPGTNRRSHYKTLRKLWRWAFNLGHVEHDPMARLKPLEAWGVNNEVLSVDLFQRFLRVTQGLEAPRDGVESSAKYKPLLPYFVLGGLQGLRTCEMVRERADDPVIEWRDFLWNKEL
;
A
#
# COMPACT_ATOMS: atom_id res chain seq x y z
N MET A 1 -16.94 22.65 -46.39
CA MET A 1 -18.33 22.16 -46.67
C MET A 1 -18.92 21.30 -45.54
N ALA A 2 -18.41 21.37 -44.29
CA ALA A 2 -18.86 20.51 -43.18
C ALA A 2 -19.53 21.28 -42.01
N GLU A 3 -19.87 22.56 -42.19
CA GLU A 3 -20.34 23.43 -41.10
C GLU A 3 -21.86 23.68 -41.11
N LYS A 4 -22.58 23.19 -42.13
CA LYS A 4 -24.04 23.35 -42.24
C LYS A 4 -24.85 22.25 -41.56
N THR A 5 -24.23 21.18 -41.06
CA THR A 5 -24.95 20.02 -40.50
C THR A 5 -25.19 20.12 -38.98
N LEU A 6 -24.52 21.05 -38.28
CA LEU A 6 -24.62 21.18 -36.82
C LEU A 6 -25.74 22.12 -36.33
N LYS A 7 -26.41 22.87 -37.21
CA LYS A 7 -27.53 23.75 -36.80
C LYS A 7 -28.89 23.07 -36.71
N ASN A 8 -29.02 21.81 -37.15
CA ASN A 8 -30.28 21.06 -37.09
C ASN A 8 -30.40 20.06 -35.92
N SER A 9 -29.32 19.79 -35.17
CA SER A 9 -29.36 18.85 -34.04
C SER A 9 -30.00 19.44 -32.77
N ASN A 10 -30.09 20.77 -32.64
CA ASN A 10 -30.63 21.43 -31.45
C ASN A 10 -32.16 21.64 -31.46
N LYS A 11 -32.87 21.28 -32.54
CA LYS A 11 -34.34 21.26 -32.56
C LYS A 11 -34.93 19.89 -32.19
N LEU A 12 -34.08 18.87 -32.03
CA LEU A 12 -34.46 17.55 -31.55
C LEU A 12 -34.28 17.48 -30.03
N GLY A 13 -35.29 17.87 -29.24
CA GLY A 13 -35.28 17.38 -27.86
C GLY A 13 -36.22 17.99 -26.83
N SER A 14 -36.89 19.12 -27.09
CA SER A 14 -37.87 19.61 -26.12
C SER A 14 -39.20 18.87 -26.33
N VAL A 15 -39.55 18.02 -25.35
CA VAL A 15 -40.90 17.47 -25.24
C VAL A 15 -41.81 18.61 -24.80
N GLU A 16 -42.63 19.12 -25.72
CA GLU A 16 -43.54 20.26 -25.52
C GLU A 16 -44.99 19.86 -25.81
N ALA A 17 -45.92 20.40 -25.01
CA ALA A 17 -47.34 20.28 -25.25
C ALA A 17 -47.78 21.31 -26.29
N LYS A 18 -48.37 20.87 -27.41
CA LYS A 18 -48.90 21.76 -28.46
C LYS A 18 -50.39 21.50 -28.65
N TRP A 19 -51.18 22.57 -28.70
CA TRP A 19 -52.62 22.47 -29.01
C TRP A 19 -52.83 21.89 -30.41
N TYR A 20 -53.76 20.94 -30.54
CA TYR A 20 -54.09 20.24 -31.77
C TYR A 20 -55.56 20.44 -32.12
N GLY A 21 -55.82 21.50 -32.90
CA GLY A 21 -57.18 22.00 -33.18
C GLY A 21 -58.13 20.96 -33.77
N ALA A 22 -57.65 20.04 -34.62
CA ALA A 22 -58.50 19.04 -35.28
C ALA A 22 -59.19 18.05 -34.32
N ARG A 23 -58.70 17.91 -33.08
CA ARG A 23 -59.31 17.04 -32.05
C ARG A 23 -59.60 17.79 -30.74
N HIS A 24 -59.49 19.12 -30.76
CA HIS A 24 -59.65 19.97 -29.57
C HIS A 24 -58.88 19.44 -28.34
N CYS A 25 -57.62 19.04 -28.52
CA CYS A 25 -56.81 18.45 -27.45
C CYS A 25 -55.33 18.89 -27.51
N TYR A 26 -54.57 18.65 -26.45
CA TYR A 26 -53.13 18.87 -26.41
C TYR A 26 -52.37 17.62 -26.88
N ARG A 27 -51.43 17.80 -27.81
CA ARG A 27 -50.57 16.75 -28.33
C ARG A 27 -49.14 16.91 -27.81
N VAL A 28 -48.58 15.82 -27.29
CA VAL A 28 -47.18 15.72 -26.89
C VAL A 28 -46.45 14.77 -27.83
N TRP A 29 -45.31 15.20 -28.35
CA TRP A 29 -44.46 14.38 -29.20
C TRP A 29 -43.36 13.73 -28.35
N VAL A 30 -43.47 12.42 -28.14
CA VAL A 30 -42.49 11.65 -27.37
C VAL A 30 -41.43 11.13 -28.33
N PRO A 31 -40.17 11.58 -28.24
CA PRO A 31 -39.10 11.09 -29.09
C PRO A 31 -38.86 9.59 -28.84
N ALA A 32 -38.30 8.91 -29.84
CA ALA A 32 -37.97 7.48 -29.78
C ALA A 32 -37.25 7.08 -28.48
N ARG A 33 -36.24 7.87 -28.10
CA ARG A 33 -35.46 7.73 -26.86
C ARG A 33 -36.22 7.95 -25.54
N LEU A 34 -37.54 8.17 -25.57
CA LEU A 34 -38.40 8.37 -24.38
C LEU A 34 -39.67 7.50 -24.49
N SER A 35 -39.77 6.66 -25.52
CA SER A 35 -40.93 5.83 -25.82
C SER A 35 -40.61 4.37 -25.50
N GLU A 36 -41.55 3.67 -24.87
CA GLU A 36 -41.44 2.24 -24.50
C GLU A 36 -41.21 1.29 -25.70
N THR A 37 -41.51 1.75 -26.91
CA THR A 37 -41.40 0.94 -28.13
C THR A 37 -40.14 1.24 -28.94
N GLY A 38 -39.27 2.13 -28.44
CA GLY A 38 -38.14 2.69 -29.18
C GLY A 38 -38.54 3.52 -30.41
N LYS A 39 -39.84 3.74 -30.66
CA LYS A 39 -40.37 4.52 -31.79
C LYS A 39 -41.02 5.81 -31.29
N SER A 40 -40.83 6.90 -32.01
CA SER A 40 -41.46 8.18 -31.65
C SER A 40 -42.99 8.04 -31.69
N CYS A 41 -43.67 8.41 -30.61
CA CYS A 41 -45.11 8.31 -30.52
C CYS A 41 -45.76 9.66 -30.16
N ARG A 42 -47.06 9.78 -30.46
CA ARG A 42 -47.86 10.97 -30.16
C ARG A 42 -48.88 10.58 -29.08
N ARG A 43 -48.87 11.31 -27.96
CA ARG A 43 -49.89 11.18 -26.92
C ARG A 43 -50.78 12.43 -26.94
N PHE A 44 -52.07 12.23 -26.67
CA PHE A 44 -53.08 13.28 -26.70
C PHE A 44 -53.72 13.39 -25.31
N PHE A 45 -53.98 14.61 -24.87
CA PHE A 45 -54.51 14.95 -23.55
C PHE A 45 -55.60 16.01 -23.70
N GLU A 46 -56.63 15.97 -22.86
CA GLU A 46 -57.73 16.92 -22.95
C GLU A 46 -57.30 18.31 -22.48
N THR A 47 -56.52 18.38 -21.40
CA THR A 47 -56.07 19.64 -20.80
C THR A 47 -54.56 19.84 -20.91
N LYS A 48 -54.13 21.11 -20.86
CA LYS A 48 -52.70 21.48 -20.88
C LYS A 48 -51.96 20.94 -19.67
N GLU A 49 -52.62 20.93 -18.51
CA GLU A 49 -52.08 20.48 -17.22
C GLU A 49 -51.77 18.99 -17.26
N GLN A 50 -52.67 18.16 -17.81
CA GLN A 50 -52.43 16.73 -18.03
C GLN A 50 -51.20 16.50 -18.93
N ALA A 51 -51.10 17.25 -20.02
CA ALA A 51 -49.95 17.15 -20.92
C ALA A 51 -48.63 17.56 -20.23
N GLN A 52 -48.64 18.62 -19.42
CA GLN A 52 -47.46 19.06 -18.68
C GLN A 52 -47.06 18.08 -17.58
N LYS A 53 -48.03 17.52 -16.85
CA LYS A 53 -47.79 16.47 -15.85
C LYS A 53 -47.14 15.25 -16.48
N PHE A 54 -47.66 14.79 -17.63
CA PHE A 54 -47.05 13.71 -18.39
C PHE A 54 -45.61 14.03 -18.82
N ILE A 55 -45.35 15.23 -19.36
CA ILE A 55 -43.99 15.64 -19.75
C ILE A 55 -43.04 15.59 -18.55
N PHE A 56 -43.50 16.05 -17.39
CA PHE A 56 -42.71 16.03 -16.16
C PHE A 56 -42.40 14.60 -15.71
N GLU A 57 -43.41 13.72 -15.67
CA GLU A 57 -43.26 12.30 -15.32
C GLU A 57 -42.34 11.56 -16.29
N THR A 58 -42.50 11.75 -17.60
CA THR A 58 -41.63 11.14 -18.62
C THR A 58 -40.18 11.61 -18.50
N LYS A 59 -39.95 12.90 -18.20
CA LYS A 59 -38.59 13.43 -17.97
C LYS A 59 -37.98 12.91 -16.68
N ARG A 60 -38.79 12.73 -15.63
CA ARG A 60 -38.36 12.22 -14.32
C ARG A 60 -38.03 10.73 -14.37
N ASN A 61 -38.81 9.96 -15.12
CA ASN A 61 -38.63 8.51 -15.23
C ASN A 61 -37.55 8.13 -16.24
N GLY A 62 -37.32 8.96 -17.28
CA GLY A 62 -36.38 8.66 -18.36
C GLY A 62 -36.83 7.46 -19.21
N SER A 63 -36.26 7.32 -20.42
CA SER A 63 -36.27 6.02 -21.11
C SER A 63 -35.24 5.16 -20.42
N VAL A 64 -35.64 4.57 -19.31
CA VAL A 64 -35.04 3.33 -18.89
C VAL A 64 -36.00 2.29 -19.45
N GLU A 65 -35.78 1.89 -20.70
CA GLU A 65 -35.97 0.46 -20.99
C GLU A 65 -35.02 -0.20 -20.00
N LEU A 66 -35.57 -0.60 -18.86
CA LEU A 66 -34.90 -1.44 -17.90
C LEU A 66 -34.60 -2.69 -18.71
N ALA A 67 -33.36 -2.83 -19.19
CA ALA A 67 -32.75 -4.15 -19.13
C ALA A 67 -33.11 -4.65 -17.74
N GLU A 68 -33.92 -5.72 -17.66
CA GLU A 68 -34.47 -6.22 -16.40
C GLU A 68 -33.35 -6.17 -15.37
N LEU A 69 -33.42 -5.16 -14.50
CA LEU A 69 -32.36 -4.93 -13.55
C LEU A 69 -32.40 -6.14 -12.65
N ALA A 70 -31.22 -6.66 -12.30
CA ALA A 70 -31.19 -7.72 -11.31
C ALA A 70 -31.88 -7.21 -10.04
N VAL A 71 -32.53 -8.10 -9.27
CA VAL A 71 -33.26 -7.72 -8.05
C VAL A 71 -32.37 -6.91 -7.10
N GLU A 72 -31.06 -7.18 -7.09
CA GLU A 72 -30.08 -6.40 -6.33
C GLU A 72 -29.92 -4.95 -6.84
N GLU A 73 -29.94 -4.73 -8.16
CA GLU A 73 -29.82 -3.40 -8.78
C GLU A 73 -31.08 -2.55 -8.54
N GLU A 74 -32.27 -3.16 -8.60
CA GLU A 74 -33.52 -2.49 -8.24
C GLU A 74 -33.52 -2.07 -6.76
N HIS A 75 -33.02 -2.93 -5.88
CA HIS A 75 -32.93 -2.64 -4.45
C HIS A 75 -31.98 -1.47 -4.17
N VAL A 76 -30.80 -1.46 -4.80
CA VAL A 76 -29.83 -0.37 -4.66
C VAL A 76 -30.40 0.95 -5.19
N LEU A 77 -31.05 0.94 -6.35
CA LEU A 77 -31.72 2.14 -6.90
C LEU A 77 -32.91 2.59 -6.05
N GLY A 78 -33.64 1.66 -5.43
CA GLY A 78 -34.72 1.94 -4.50
C GLY A 78 -34.22 2.67 -3.25
N VAL A 79 -33.17 2.15 -2.61
CA VAL A 79 -32.50 2.78 -1.45
C VAL A 79 -31.96 4.16 -1.82
N ILE A 80 -31.35 4.27 -3.00
CA ILE A 80 -30.86 5.53 -3.56
C ILE A 80 -31.98 6.56 -3.75
N ARG A 81 -33.12 6.16 -4.31
CA ARG A 81 -34.29 7.04 -4.54
C ARG A 81 -34.96 7.50 -3.25
N GLN A 82 -34.87 6.72 -2.19
CA GLN A 82 -35.43 7.05 -0.87
C GLN A 82 -34.52 7.97 -0.04
N SER A 83 -33.26 8.13 -0.44
CA SER A 83 -32.34 9.04 0.24
C SER A 83 -32.59 10.49 -0.18
N GLU A 84 -33.00 11.33 0.77
CA GLU A 84 -33.17 12.78 0.56
C GLU A 84 -31.87 13.50 0.17
N ARG A 85 -30.71 12.87 0.42
CA ARG A 85 -29.38 13.45 0.17
C ARG A 85 -28.72 12.94 -1.10
N TYR A 86 -29.40 12.08 -1.87
CA TYR A 86 -28.80 11.48 -3.04
C TYR A 86 -28.87 12.41 -4.25
N GLU A 87 -27.71 12.74 -4.80
CA GLU A 87 -27.58 13.30 -6.13
C GLU A 87 -27.06 12.22 -7.10
N PRO A 88 -27.61 12.10 -8.32
CA PRO A 88 -27.14 11.13 -9.33
C PRO A 88 -25.64 11.21 -9.63
N ARG A 89 -25.03 12.39 -9.42
CA ARG A 89 -23.58 12.59 -9.57
C ARG A 89 -22.76 11.80 -8.56
N LEU A 90 -23.28 11.57 -7.36
CA LEU A 90 -22.59 10.81 -6.30
C LEU A 90 -22.41 9.34 -6.68
N LEU A 91 -23.33 8.74 -7.44
CA LEU A 91 -23.17 7.37 -7.91
C LEU A 91 -22.10 7.27 -9.00
N LEU A 92 -22.06 8.24 -9.92
CA LEU A 92 -20.97 8.34 -10.89
C LEU A 92 -19.62 8.58 -10.21
N GLU A 93 -19.57 9.39 -9.16
CA GLU A 93 -18.36 9.59 -8.37
C GLU A 93 -17.99 8.32 -7.59
N ALA A 94 -18.94 7.64 -6.96
CA ALA A 94 -18.70 6.37 -6.27
C ALA A 94 -18.25 5.27 -7.23
N TRP A 95 -18.83 5.21 -8.44
CA TRP A 95 -18.43 4.29 -9.50
C TRP A 95 -17.05 4.61 -10.03
N ARG A 96 -16.77 5.87 -10.38
CA ARG A 96 -15.42 6.31 -10.78
C ARG A 96 -14.41 6.05 -9.69
N ARG A 97 -14.80 6.26 -8.43
CA ARG A 97 -13.98 5.96 -7.27
C ARG A 97 -13.74 4.47 -7.16
N PHE A 98 -14.76 3.63 -7.31
CA PHE A 98 -14.66 2.17 -7.34
C PHE A 98 -13.83 1.64 -8.53
N GLU A 99 -13.95 2.22 -9.72
CA GLU A 99 -13.09 1.92 -10.87
C GLU A 99 -11.64 2.39 -10.63
N SER A 100 -11.45 3.57 -10.05
CA SER A 100 -10.12 4.13 -9.74
C SER A 100 -9.45 3.46 -8.54
N GLU A 101 -10.24 2.96 -7.59
CA GLU A 101 -9.83 2.12 -6.46
C GLU A 101 -9.79 0.64 -6.91
N GLY A 102 -10.18 0.37 -8.16
CA GLY A 102 -10.16 -0.91 -8.85
C GLY A 102 -11.33 -1.85 -8.51
N THR A 103 -12.10 -2.23 -9.53
CA THR A 103 -12.53 -3.64 -9.74
C THR A 103 -11.34 -4.56 -10.03
N GLY A 104 -10.15 -3.97 -10.17
CA GLY A 104 -8.98 -4.58 -10.76
C GLY A 104 -8.58 -5.87 -10.07
N ASN A 105 -8.13 -6.82 -10.88
CA ASN A 105 -7.42 -8.04 -10.50
C ASN A 105 -6.20 -7.84 -9.55
N GLY A 106 -5.99 -6.63 -9.01
CA GLY A 106 -5.09 -6.39 -7.89
C GLY A 106 -5.51 -7.26 -6.71
N SER A 107 -4.55 -7.96 -6.14
CA SER A 107 -4.87 -8.94 -5.10
C SER A 107 -5.55 -8.26 -3.91
N ASN A 108 -6.70 -8.79 -3.49
CA ASN A 108 -7.47 -8.33 -2.31
C ASN A 108 -6.74 -8.62 -0.98
N LEU A 109 -5.40 -8.64 -1.00
CA LEU A 109 -4.59 -8.95 0.17
C LEU A 109 -4.64 -7.79 1.15
N THR A 110 -4.80 -8.15 2.42
CA THR A 110 -4.50 -7.23 3.50
C THR A 110 -2.99 -7.06 3.62
N VAL A 111 -2.54 -5.96 4.25
CA VAL A 111 -1.11 -5.74 4.52
C VAL A 111 -0.50 -6.90 5.31
N GLN A 112 -1.25 -7.48 6.26
CA GLN A 112 -0.80 -8.64 7.01
C GLN A 112 -0.52 -9.84 6.09
N GLN A 113 -1.48 -10.20 5.24
CA GLN A 113 -1.32 -11.31 4.29
C GLN A 113 -0.17 -11.07 3.32
N LEU A 114 0.02 -9.82 2.88
CA LEU A 114 1.14 -9.43 2.03
C LEU A 114 2.49 -9.65 2.74
N CYS A 115 2.59 -9.27 4.01
CA CYS A 115 3.80 -9.48 4.82
C CYS A 115 4.10 -10.97 5.01
N GLU A 116 3.08 -11.78 5.31
CA GLU A 116 3.19 -13.23 5.49
C GLU A 116 3.68 -13.91 4.19
N ARG A 117 3.09 -13.56 3.04
CA ARG A 117 3.53 -14.09 1.74
C ARG A 117 4.97 -13.67 1.39
N PHE A 118 5.36 -12.44 1.71
CA PHE A 118 6.72 -11.97 1.50
C PHE A 118 7.73 -12.75 2.36
N LEU A 119 7.41 -12.99 3.63
CA LEU A 119 8.26 -13.80 4.52
C LEU A 119 8.32 -15.26 4.06
N ALA A 120 7.20 -15.85 3.64
CA ALA A 120 7.17 -17.20 3.10
C ALA A 120 8.09 -17.34 1.86
N ARG A 121 8.09 -16.34 0.97
CA ARG A 121 9.03 -16.27 -0.15
C ARG A 121 10.47 -16.21 0.34
N GLN A 122 10.81 -15.34 1.29
CA GLN A 122 12.20 -15.25 1.77
C GLN A 122 12.69 -16.55 2.42
N ILE A 123 11.80 -17.29 3.08
CA ILE A 123 12.11 -18.62 3.62
C ILE A 123 12.40 -19.61 2.48
N ALA A 124 11.56 -19.61 1.42
CA ALA A 124 11.78 -20.45 0.24
C ALA A 124 13.09 -20.10 -0.50
N GLU A 125 13.51 -18.83 -0.49
CA GLU A 125 14.82 -18.39 -0.99
C GLU A 125 16.01 -18.76 -0.09
N ARG A 126 15.78 -19.47 1.03
CA ARG A 126 16.81 -19.87 2.00
C ARG A 126 17.65 -18.69 2.50
N ARG A 127 17.01 -17.55 2.75
CA ARG A 127 17.68 -16.41 3.41
C ARG A 127 18.18 -16.83 4.80
N SER A 128 19.26 -16.19 5.26
CA SER A 128 19.81 -16.43 6.60
C SER A 128 18.71 -16.26 7.65
N SER A 129 18.66 -17.16 8.63
CA SER A 129 17.68 -17.13 9.72
C SER A 129 17.65 -15.80 10.49
N GLN A 130 18.82 -15.16 10.69
CA GLN A 130 18.90 -13.85 11.33
C GLN A 130 18.17 -12.78 10.50
N THR A 131 18.46 -12.68 9.20
CA THR A 131 17.74 -11.76 8.29
C THR A 131 16.22 -11.98 8.32
N LEU A 132 15.78 -13.25 8.37
CA LEU A 132 14.36 -13.58 8.45
C LEU A 132 13.73 -13.14 9.77
N ALA A 133 14.42 -13.34 10.90
CA ALA A 133 13.95 -12.89 12.22
C ALA A 133 13.84 -11.37 12.28
N ASP A 134 14.86 -10.68 11.78
CA ASP A 134 14.95 -9.23 11.63
C ASP A 134 13.81 -8.65 10.76
N ASP A 135 13.62 -9.19 9.55
CA ASP A 135 12.55 -8.76 8.65
C ASP A 135 11.18 -9.07 9.26
N ARG A 136 11.00 -10.25 9.90
CA ARG A 136 9.75 -10.60 10.60
C ARG A 136 9.41 -9.62 11.72
N TRP A 137 10.38 -9.26 12.56
CA TRP A 137 10.15 -8.30 13.65
C TRP A 137 9.67 -6.94 13.10
N ARG A 138 10.30 -6.44 12.03
CA ARG A 138 9.94 -5.16 11.40
C ARG A 138 8.56 -5.22 10.74
N LEU A 139 8.29 -6.28 10.00
CA LEU A 139 7.01 -6.50 9.31
C LEU A 139 5.86 -6.69 10.30
N ASN A 140 6.09 -7.38 11.41
CA ASN A 140 5.10 -7.48 12.50
C ASN A 140 4.78 -6.11 13.09
N GLY A 141 5.79 -5.25 13.29
CA GLY A 141 5.59 -3.87 13.73
C GLY A 141 4.72 -3.07 12.76
N PHE A 142 4.93 -3.22 11.46
CA PHE A 142 4.12 -2.56 10.42
C PHE A 142 2.69 -3.13 10.35
N SER A 143 2.58 -4.46 10.39
CA SER A 143 1.31 -5.19 10.35
C SER A 143 0.41 -4.87 11.55
N ARG A 144 0.97 -4.66 12.76
CA ARG A 144 0.18 -4.23 13.92
C ARG A 144 -0.56 -2.90 13.68
N ARG A 145 0.00 -2.00 12.87
CA ARG A 145 -0.59 -0.68 12.59
C ARG A 145 -1.53 -0.71 11.39
N MET A 146 -1.17 -1.42 10.32
CA MET A 146 -1.85 -1.36 9.03
C MET A 146 -2.41 -2.71 8.56
N GLY A 147 -2.33 -3.75 9.38
CA GLY A 147 -2.50 -5.15 8.97
C GLY A 147 -3.84 -5.48 8.33
N GLN A 148 -4.91 -4.80 8.77
CA GLN A 148 -6.28 -4.98 8.26
C GLN A 148 -6.57 -4.12 7.00
N SER A 149 -5.73 -3.12 6.71
CA SER A 149 -5.89 -2.31 5.52
C SER A 149 -5.59 -3.14 4.27
N ARG A 150 -6.34 -2.91 3.19
CA ARG A 150 -6.02 -3.48 1.87
C ARG A 150 -4.68 -2.95 1.39
N ALA A 151 -3.79 -3.82 0.91
CA ALA A 151 -2.47 -3.43 0.44
C ALA A 151 -2.52 -2.35 -0.65
N ALA A 152 -3.46 -2.48 -1.61
CA ALA A 152 -3.68 -1.52 -2.68
C ALA A 152 -4.14 -0.13 -2.19
N ALA A 153 -4.78 -0.07 -1.01
CA ALA A 153 -5.27 1.18 -0.43
C ALA A 153 -4.20 1.93 0.39
N VAL A 154 -3.05 1.29 0.68
CA VAL A 154 -1.99 1.92 1.48
C VAL A 154 -1.32 3.03 0.68
N LYS A 155 -1.42 4.26 1.19
CA LYS A 155 -0.81 5.43 0.59
C LYS A 155 0.60 5.64 1.11
N ARG A 156 1.37 6.42 0.36
CA ARG A 156 2.68 6.91 0.77
C ARG A 156 2.64 7.63 2.13
N SER A 157 1.59 8.41 2.39
CA SER A 157 1.39 9.13 3.66
C SER A 157 1.29 8.19 4.85
N ASP A 158 0.66 7.03 4.67
CA ASP A 158 0.45 6.07 5.76
C ASP A 158 1.76 5.41 6.16
N ILE A 159 2.59 5.06 5.17
CA ILE A 159 3.93 4.52 5.40
C ILE A 159 4.84 5.58 6.03
N LEU A 160 4.76 6.82 5.57
CA LEU A 160 5.51 7.93 6.15
C LEU A 160 5.14 8.12 7.63
N GLY A 161 3.86 8.20 7.95
CA GLY A 161 3.38 8.34 9.33
C GLY A 161 3.71 7.14 10.23
N TYR A 162 3.82 5.94 9.66
CA TYR A 162 4.39 4.79 10.37
C TYR A 162 5.87 4.98 10.69
N LEU A 163 6.68 5.39 9.72
CA LEU A 163 8.12 5.57 9.90
C LEU A 163 8.44 6.75 10.85
N GLU A 164 7.67 7.84 10.79
CA GLU A 164 7.82 9.00 11.68
C GLU A 164 7.53 8.65 13.14
N ALA A 165 6.62 7.70 13.39
CA ALA A 165 6.32 7.24 14.74
C ALA A 165 7.45 6.43 15.40
N ILE A 166 8.42 5.94 14.62
CA ILE A 166 9.63 5.29 15.15
C ILE A 166 10.61 6.41 15.53
N PRO A 167 11.13 6.51 16.77
CA PRO A 167 12.02 7.61 17.17
C PRO A 167 13.26 7.75 16.27
N PRO A 168 13.76 8.98 16.05
CA PRO A 168 14.97 9.18 15.27
C PRO A 168 16.19 8.58 15.97
N GLY A 169 17.22 8.20 15.21
CA GLY A 169 18.42 7.59 15.79
C GLY A 169 18.28 6.10 16.17
N THR A 170 17.14 5.48 15.86
CA THR A 170 16.86 4.06 16.13
C THR A 170 16.91 3.20 14.86
N ASN A 171 16.08 2.15 14.77
CA ASN A 171 16.00 1.22 13.64
C ASN A 171 15.08 1.70 12.50
N ARG A 172 14.64 2.96 12.50
CA ARG A 172 13.77 3.57 11.47
C ARG A 172 14.26 3.31 10.04
N ARG A 173 15.57 3.42 9.77
CA ARG A 173 16.17 3.12 8.45
C ARG A 173 16.05 1.65 8.07
N SER A 174 16.18 0.75 9.04
CA SER A 174 16.03 -0.69 8.81
C SER A 174 14.59 -1.05 8.47
N HIS A 175 13.60 -0.44 9.15
CA HIS A 175 12.19 -0.53 8.75
C HIS A 175 11.97 -0.02 7.32
N TYR A 176 12.50 1.16 6.99
CA TYR A 176 12.43 1.70 5.62
C TYR A 176 12.98 0.70 4.58
N LYS A 177 14.16 0.11 4.83
CA LYS A 177 14.77 -0.86 3.91
C LYS A 177 13.90 -2.10 3.73
N THR A 178 13.38 -2.68 4.82
CA THR A 178 12.51 -3.87 4.75
C THR A 178 11.19 -3.55 4.03
N LEU A 179 10.55 -2.43 4.34
CA LEU A 179 9.32 -2.01 3.66
C LEU A 179 9.55 -1.74 2.17
N ARG A 180 10.68 -1.13 1.81
CA ARG A 180 11.02 -0.91 0.40
C ARG A 180 11.16 -2.22 -0.37
N LYS A 181 11.73 -3.26 0.23
CA LYS A 181 11.79 -4.61 -0.38
C LYS A 181 10.41 -5.22 -0.54
N LEU A 182 9.57 -5.13 0.50
CA LEU A 182 8.19 -5.63 0.50
C LEU A 182 7.36 -5.01 -0.64
N TRP A 183 7.30 -3.68 -0.68
CA TRP A 183 6.43 -2.97 -1.63
C TRP A 183 6.93 -3.07 -3.07
N ARG A 184 8.24 -3.05 -3.30
CA ARG A 184 8.81 -3.31 -4.62
C ARG A 184 8.51 -4.73 -5.10
N TRP A 185 8.59 -5.72 -4.21
CA TRP A 185 8.18 -7.09 -4.54
C TRP A 185 6.70 -7.19 -4.88
N ALA A 186 5.84 -6.58 -4.06
CA ALA A 186 4.39 -6.59 -4.26
C ALA A 186 4.00 -5.95 -5.59
N PHE A 187 4.61 -4.81 -5.93
CA PHE A 187 4.44 -4.14 -7.22
C PHE A 187 4.88 -5.01 -8.39
N ASN A 188 6.07 -5.62 -8.32
CA ASN A 188 6.60 -6.48 -9.38
C ASN A 188 5.72 -7.72 -9.65
N LEU A 189 4.96 -8.20 -8.65
CA LEU A 189 4.02 -9.32 -8.80
C LEU A 189 2.58 -8.87 -9.12
N GLY A 190 2.33 -7.58 -9.31
CA GLY A 190 0.98 -7.06 -9.56
C GLY A 190 0.02 -7.16 -8.37
N HIS A 191 0.55 -7.35 -7.15
CA HIS A 191 -0.28 -7.31 -5.94
C HIS A 191 -0.73 -5.88 -5.60
N VAL A 192 0.04 -4.88 -6.05
CA VAL A 192 -0.34 -3.48 -6.04
C VAL A 192 -0.01 -2.84 -7.38
N GLU A 193 -0.87 -1.92 -7.81
CA GLU A 193 -0.69 -1.20 -9.08
C GLU A 193 0.43 -0.15 -9.01
N HIS A 194 0.66 0.41 -7.82
CA HIS A 194 1.68 1.43 -7.60
C HIS A 194 2.53 1.06 -6.39
N ASP A 195 3.86 1.24 -6.50
CA ASP A 195 4.78 1.11 -5.37
C ASP A 195 4.75 2.39 -4.51
N PRO A 196 4.13 2.37 -3.30
CA PRO A 196 4.04 3.55 -2.45
C PRO A 196 5.40 4.01 -1.90
N MET A 197 6.44 3.17 -1.98
CA MET A 197 7.80 3.46 -1.55
C MET A 197 8.68 4.03 -2.66
N ALA A 198 8.26 3.98 -3.93
CA ALA A 198 9.12 4.31 -5.08
C ALA A 198 9.76 5.71 -5.01
N ARG A 199 9.00 6.69 -4.50
CA ARG A 199 9.43 8.10 -4.36
C ARG A 199 9.71 8.51 -2.91
N LEU A 200 9.60 7.58 -1.96
CA LEU A 200 9.85 7.85 -0.55
C LEU A 200 11.36 7.82 -0.29
N LYS A 201 11.92 8.95 0.16
CA LYS A 201 13.32 9.01 0.62
C LYS A 201 13.39 8.54 2.08
N PRO A 202 14.53 7.98 2.53
CA PRO A 202 14.76 7.77 3.96
C PRO A 202 14.58 9.08 4.73
N LEU A 203 13.95 9.01 5.91
CA LEU A 203 13.67 10.19 6.74
C LEU A 203 14.92 10.82 7.36
N GLU A 204 16.00 10.05 7.50
CA GLU A 204 17.24 10.50 8.14
C GLU A 204 18.44 10.24 7.25
N ALA A 205 19.31 11.24 7.16
CA ALA A 205 20.66 11.09 6.65
C ALA A 205 21.54 10.54 7.77
N TRP A 206 21.68 9.21 7.82
CA TRP A 206 22.65 8.62 8.73
C TRP A 206 24.05 8.66 8.12
N GLY A 207 24.95 9.37 8.80
CA GLY A 207 26.36 9.05 8.76
C GLY A 207 26.63 7.73 9.48
N VAL A 208 27.70 7.06 9.08
CA VAL A 208 28.24 5.95 9.86
C VAL A 208 28.85 6.55 11.11
N ASN A 209 28.17 6.50 12.25
CA ASN A 209 28.75 6.91 13.54
C ASN A 209 29.59 5.77 14.12
N ASN A 210 30.55 5.29 13.33
CA ASN A 210 31.53 4.34 13.84
C ASN A 210 32.63 5.16 14.49
N GLU A 211 32.65 5.18 15.81
CA GLU A 211 33.86 5.58 16.52
C GLU A 211 34.98 4.62 16.11
N VAL A 212 36.09 5.19 15.66
CA VAL A 212 37.26 4.40 15.26
C VAL A 212 38.06 4.09 16.53
N LEU A 213 38.26 2.79 16.79
CA LEU A 213 39.09 2.35 17.90
C LEU A 213 40.55 2.75 17.62
N SER A 214 41.10 3.66 18.43
CA SER A 214 42.50 4.07 18.28
C SER A 214 43.45 2.94 18.72
N VAL A 215 44.68 2.98 18.20
CA VAL A 215 45.74 2.02 18.58
C VAL A 215 45.98 2.05 20.09
N ASP A 216 46.04 3.24 20.70
CA ASP A 216 46.24 3.40 22.15
C ASP A 216 45.10 2.76 22.96
N LEU A 217 43.85 2.94 22.52
CA LEU A 217 42.69 2.37 23.19
C LEU A 217 42.65 0.85 23.02
N PHE A 218 43.07 0.34 21.86
CA PHE A 218 43.19 -1.10 21.63
C PHE A 218 44.31 -1.74 22.48
N GLN A 219 45.50 -1.13 22.54
CA GLN A 219 46.59 -1.59 23.42
C GLN A 219 46.14 -1.61 24.89
N ARG A 220 45.40 -0.59 25.30
CA ARG A 220 44.81 -0.52 26.63
C ARG A 220 43.84 -1.70 26.89
N PHE A 221 42.96 -2.02 25.94
CA PHE A 221 42.10 -3.20 26.06
C PHE A 221 42.88 -4.51 26.22
N LEU A 222 43.98 -4.70 25.48
CA LEU A 222 44.84 -5.87 25.63
C LEU A 222 45.47 -5.93 27.03
N ARG A 223 45.94 -4.80 27.57
CA ARG A 223 46.49 -4.73 28.93
C ARG A 223 45.45 -5.02 29.99
N VAL A 224 44.25 -4.45 29.88
CA VAL A 224 43.13 -4.72 30.81
C VAL A 224 42.75 -6.19 30.79
N THR A 225 42.56 -6.76 29.60
CA THR A 225 42.15 -8.17 29.45
C THR A 225 43.22 -9.14 29.97
N GLN A 226 44.51 -8.79 29.82
CA GLN A 226 45.61 -9.56 30.40
C GLN A 226 45.77 -9.37 31.93
N GLY A 227 45.16 -8.33 32.51
CA GLY A 227 45.30 -7.98 33.92
C GLY A 227 46.58 -7.19 34.25
N LEU A 228 47.12 -6.46 33.27
CA LEU A 228 48.34 -5.63 33.37
C LEU A 228 48.05 -4.14 33.62
N GLU A 229 46.77 -3.74 33.65
CA GLU A 229 46.37 -2.39 34.02
C GLU A 229 45.95 -2.37 35.49
N ALA A 230 46.54 -1.46 36.27
CA ALA A 230 46.15 -1.30 37.66
C ALA A 230 44.67 -0.89 37.72
N PRO A 231 43.89 -1.46 38.66
CA PRO A 231 42.52 -1.03 38.82
C PRO A 231 42.50 0.45 39.25
N ARG A 232 41.41 1.15 38.92
CA ARG A 232 41.18 2.50 39.43
C ARG A 232 41.00 2.44 40.95
N ASP A 233 41.33 3.52 41.64
CA ASP A 233 41.17 3.63 43.09
C ASP A 233 39.76 3.18 43.52
N GLY A 234 39.70 2.24 44.46
CA GLY A 234 38.46 1.66 44.98
C GLY A 234 37.85 0.54 44.13
N VAL A 235 38.52 0.06 43.08
CA VAL A 235 38.09 -1.09 42.27
C VAL A 235 39.02 -2.28 42.50
N GLU A 236 38.47 -3.48 42.69
CA GLU A 236 39.29 -4.70 42.80
C GLU A 236 39.80 -5.15 41.42
N SER A 237 41.01 -5.70 41.38
CA SER A 237 41.55 -6.31 40.17
C SER A 237 40.72 -7.55 39.79
N SER A 238 40.25 -7.60 38.54
CA SER A 238 39.41 -8.70 38.04
C SER A 238 40.13 -9.52 36.98
N ALA A 239 40.31 -10.82 37.25
CA ALA A 239 40.78 -11.78 36.25
C ALA A 239 39.67 -12.22 35.26
N LYS A 240 38.44 -11.71 35.42
CA LYS A 240 37.23 -12.12 34.67
C LYS A 240 37.39 -11.99 33.15
N TYR A 241 38.22 -11.06 32.70
CA TYR A 241 38.38 -10.76 31.27
C TYR A 241 39.54 -11.49 30.60
N LYS A 242 40.39 -12.22 31.35
CA LYS A 242 41.51 -12.98 30.77
C LYS A 242 41.10 -13.95 29.65
N PRO A 243 39.97 -14.67 29.74
CA PRO A 243 39.52 -15.52 28.64
C PRO A 243 39.16 -14.77 27.35
N LEU A 244 38.96 -13.45 27.39
CA LEU A 244 38.65 -12.64 26.22
C LEU A 244 39.87 -12.26 25.39
N LEU A 245 41.09 -12.38 25.95
CA LEU A 245 42.32 -11.94 25.30
C LEU A 245 42.50 -12.55 23.89
N PRO A 246 42.30 -13.87 23.66
CA PRO A 246 42.42 -14.43 22.31
C PRO A 246 41.47 -13.78 21.29
N TYR A 247 40.26 -13.43 21.71
CA TYR A 247 39.26 -12.79 20.82
C TYR A 247 39.64 -11.36 20.44
N PHE A 248 40.22 -10.59 21.37
CA PHE A 248 40.72 -9.25 21.05
C PHE A 248 41.94 -9.31 20.13
N VAL A 249 42.85 -10.25 20.36
CA VAL A 249 44.04 -10.45 19.51
C VAL A 249 43.61 -10.85 18.10
N LEU A 250 42.78 -11.87 17.96
CA LEU A 250 42.30 -12.35 16.66
C LEU A 250 41.41 -11.32 15.95
N GLY A 251 40.47 -10.70 16.66
CA GLY A 251 39.59 -9.70 16.06
C GLY A 251 40.31 -8.41 15.69
N GLY A 252 41.21 -7.92 16.55
CA GLY A 252 41.90 -6.66 16.34
C GLY A 252 43.12 -6.73 15.42
N LEU A 253 43.87 -7.83 15.44
CA LEU A 253 45.09 -7.98 14.61
C LEU A 253 44.86 -8.74 13.31
N GLN A 254 43.92 -9.69 13.30
CA GLN A 254 43.61 -10.50 12.10
C GLN A 254 42.28 -10.11 11.45
N GLY A 255 41.51 -9.20 12.07
CA GLY A 255 40.24 -8.74 11.53
C GLY A 255 39.13 -9.80 11.58
N LEU A 256 39.28 -10.85 12.40
CA LEU A 256 38.27 -11.89 12.54
C LEU A 256 37.00 -11.33 13.19
N ARG A 257 35.85 -11.68 12.63
CA ARG A 257 34.53 -11.30 13.15
C ARG A 257 34.17 -12.18 14.33
N THR A 258 33.35 -11.66 15.24
CA THR A 258 32.87 -12.42 16.40
C THR A 258 32.18 -13.72 16.00
N CYS A 259 31.38 -13.70 14.93
CA CYS A 259 30.69 -14.89 14.40
C CYS A 259 31.63 -15.95 13.81
N GLU A 260 32.89 -15.61 13.52
CA GLU A 260 33.90 -16.56 13.03
C GLU A 260 34.63 -17.22 14.21
N MET A 261 34.63 -16.58 15.39
CA MET A 261 35.36 -17.02 16.58
C MET A 261 34.45 -17.68 17.64
N VAL A 262 33.16 -17.35 17.66
CA VAL A 262 32.21 -17.82 18.69
C VAL A 262 31.00 -18.44 18.01
N ARG A 263 30.66 -19.68 18.42
CA ARG A 263 29.43 -20.36 18.00
C ARG A 263 28.24 -19.66 18.64
N GLU A 264 27.35 -19.09 17.83
CA GLU A 264 26.04 -18.66 18.32
C GLU A 264 25.08 -19.86 18.40
N ARG A 265 25.25 -20.84 17.51
CA ARG A 265 24.47 -22.09 17.46
C ARG A 265 25.39 -23.30 17.44
N ALA A 266 24.86 -24.44 17.86
CA ALA A 266 25.62 -25.69 17.98
C ALA A 266 26.29 -26.12 16.66
N ASP A 267 25.63 -25.83 15.54
CA ASP A 267 26.00 -26.19 14.17
C ASP A 267 26.73 -25.08 13.40
N ASP A 268 26.93 -23.89 14.01
CA ASP A 268 27.64 -22.82 13.32
C ASP A 268 29.11 -23.21 13.10
N PRO A 269 29.62 -23.10 11.86
CA PRO A 269 31.04 -23.28 11.61
C PRO A 269 31.80 -22.15 12.29
N VAL A 270 32.79 -22.51 13.11
CA VAL A 270 33.74 -21.56 13.70
C VAL A 270 35.14 -21.99 13.37
N ILE A 271 36.03 -21.01 13.31
CA ILE A 271 37.45 -21.26 13.15
C ILE A 271 37.94 -21.98 14.40
N GLU A 272 38.52 -23.15 14.22
CA GLU A 272 39.15 -23.93 15.26
C GLU A 272 40.67 -23.69 15.23
N TRP A 273 41.35 -23.92 16.36
CA TRP A 273 42.80 -23.71 16.47
C TRP A 273 43.61 -24.46 15.40
N ARG A 274 43.09 -25.60 14.92
CA ARG A 274 43.69 -26.42 13.86
C ARG A 274 43.58 -25.82 12.45
N ASP A 275 42.69 -24.86 12.24
CA ASP A 275 42.48 -24.22 10.93
C ASP A 275 43.56 -23.17 10.63
N PHE A 276 44.28 -22.73 11.67
CA PHE A 276 45.42 -21.83 11.54
C PHE A 276 46.68 -22.60 11.14
N LEU A 277 47.34 -22.15 10.07
CA LEU A 277 48.58 -22.74 9.57
C LEU A 277 49.79 -22.23 10.37
N TRP A 278 49.88 -22.62 11.64
CA TRP A 278 50.95 -22.19 12.56
C TRP A 278 52.37 -22.43 12.05
N ASN A 279 52.55 -23.44 11.20
CA ASN A 279 53.85 -23.89 10.72
C ASN A 279 54.26 -23.27 9.38
N LYS A 280 53.44 -22.39 8.80
CA LYS A 280 53.83 -21.62 7.61
C LYS A 280 54.27 -20.24 8.05
N GLU A 281 55.52 -19.91 7.78
CA GLU A 281 55.94 -18.50 7.72
C GLU A 281 55.15 -17.86 6.59
N LEU A 282 54.27 -16.91 6.94
CA LEU A 282 53.47 -16.10 6.01
C LEU A 282 54.25 -14.88 5.55
#